data_AF-A0A2V7VJ01-F1
#
_entry.id   AF-A0A2V7VJ01-F1
#
_cell.length_a   1.000
_cell.length_b   1.000
_cell.length_c   1.000
_cell.angle_alpha   90.00
_cell.angle_beta   90.00
_cell.angle_gamma   90.00
#
_symmetry.space_group_name_H-M   'P 1'
#
loop_
_entity.id
_entity.type
_entity.pdbx_description
1 polymer ?
#
loop_
_entity_poly.entity_id
_entity_poly.type
_entity_poly.pdbx_seq_one_letter_code
_entity_poly.pdbx_strand_id
1 'polypeptide(L)'
;MSLEVTVNAGARGVLRNTTSVAGNEADPVGANDSDTETTLVSMPTQFFTVAPCRVVDTRGGAEVPVGGPALAARSARTFALAGHCGIPSTAQAVALNVTVTQPGAPGNLRLFPAGLNLPLVSSVNYAAGQTRASNVVVALDASGGIAAYADQASGTTVHIIVDVSG
;
A
#
# COMPACT_ATOMS: atom_id res chain seq x y z
N MET A 1 31.80 21.12 -4.70
CA MET A 1 30.70 22.07 -4.93
C MET A 1 29.43 21.41 -4.41
N SER A 2 28.79 21.95 -3.37
CA SER A 2 27.54 21.40 -2.83
C SER A 2 26.37 22.24 -3.34
N LEU A 3 25.34 21.57 -3.87
CA LEU A 3 24.09 22.23 -4.27
C LEU A 3 23.07 21.99 -3.15
N GLU A 4 22.65 23.06 -2.47
CA GLU A 4 21.61 22.99 -1.43
C GLU A 4 20.34 23.65 -1.96
N VAL A 5 19.23 22.90 -2.00
CA VAL A 5 17.93 23.40 -2.44
C VAL A 5 16.99 23.39 -1.23
N THR A 6 16.56 24.57 -0.79
CA THR A 6 15.56 24.72 0.26
C THR A 6 14.18 24.86 -0.37
N VAL A 7 13.25 23.98 0.00
CA VAL A 7 11.83 24.09 -0.36
C VAL A 7 11.03 24.66 0.80
N ASN A 8 10.09 25.54 0.48
CA ASN A 8 9.18 26.12 1.48
C ASN A 8 8.33 25.05 2.16
N ALA A 9 8.03 25.24 3.44
CA ALA A 9 7.07 24.42 4.17
C ALA A 9 5.71 24.44 3.44
N GLY A 10 5.28 23.28 2.94
CA GLY A 10 4.04 23.11 2.19
C GLY A 10 4.18 23.08 0.66
N ALA A 11 5.39 23.19 0.10
CA ALA A 11 5.58 22.90 -1.32
C ALA A 11 5.24 21.42 -1.63
N ARG A 12 4.56 21.16 -2.74
CA ARG A 12 4.32 19.82 -3.29
C ARG A 12 4.97 19.73 -4.66
N GLY A 13 5.50 18.56 -5.01
CA GLY A 13 6.01 18.33 -6.37
C GLY A 13 7.20 17.41 -6.42
N VAL A 14 7.92 17.49 -7.54
CA VAL A 14 9.11 16.69 -7.81
C VAL A 14 10.33 17.59 -7.76
N LEU A 15 11.29 17.27 -6.91
CA LEU A 15 12.62 17.83 -6.98
C LEU A 15 13.47 16.94 -7.88
N ARG A 16 13.95 17.50 -8.99
CA ARG A 16 14.91 16.85 -9.89
C ARG A 16 16.25 17.55 -9.70
N ASN A 17 17.23 16.81 -9.21
CA ASN A 17 18.61 17.28 -9.19
C ASN A 17 19.38 16.54 -10.28
N THR A 18 19.81 17.27 -11.31
CA THR A 18 20.60 16.72 -12.41
C THR A 18 22.00 17.32 -12.35
N THR A 19 23.01 16.47 -12.24
CA THR A 19 24.41 16.87 -12.41
C THR A 19 24.91 16.31 -13.73
N SER A 20 25.49 17.15 -14.56
CA SER A 20 26.12 16.73 -15.81
C SER A 20 27.57 17.19 -15.91
N VAL A 21 28.40 16.40 -16.58
CA VAL A 21 29.77 16.76 -16.94
C VAL A 21 29.78 17.07 -18.44
N ALA A 22 30.35 18.20 -18.81
CA ALA A 22 30.56 18.57 -20.21
C ALA A 22 32.02 18.96 -20.41
N GLY A 23 32.68 18.34 -21.40
CA GLY A 23 34.05 18.63 -21.80
C GLY A 23 34.15 18.95 -23.28
N ASN A 24 35.32 19.42 -23.72
CA ASN A 24 35.62 19.68 -25.13
C ASN A 24 36.14 18.43 -25.87
N GLU A 25 36.27 17.32 -25.16
CA GLU A 25 36.74 16.03 -25.67
C GLU A 25 35.54 15.11 -25.94
N ALA A 26 35.62 14.32 -27.01
CA ALA A 26 34.56 13.36 -27.34
C ALA A 26 34.55 12.22 -26.33
N ASP A 27 33.48 12.13 -25.53
CA ASP A 27 33.28 11.01 -24.61
C ASP A 27 32.78 9.75 -25.36
N PRO A 28 33.48 8.61 -25.25
CA PRO A 28 33.03 7.35 -25.86
C PRO A 28 31.71 6.79 -25.28
N VAL A 29 31.22 7.25 -24.11
CA VAL A 29 30.00 6.71 -23.49
C VAL A 29 29.11 7.80 -22.85
N GLY A 30 28.66 8.78 -23.63
CA GLY A 30 27.90 9.96 -23.13
C GLY A 30 26.60 9.70 -22.36
N ALA A 31 26.19 8.44 -22.18
CA ALA A 31 25.09 8.05 -21.29
C ALA A 31 25.45 8.14 -19.79
N ASN A 32 26.74 8.18 -19.43
CA ASN A 32 27.18 8.32 -18.03
C ASN A 32 27.54 9.77 -17.64
N ASP A 33 27.44 10.71 -18.58
CA ASP A 33 27.73 12.13 -18.38
C ASP A 33 26.67 12.87 -17.55
N SER A 34 25.61 12.19 -17.13
CA SER A 34 24.58 12.76 -16.26
C SER A 34 24.05 11.75 -15.24
N ASP A 35 23.81 12.25 -14.04
CA ASP A 35 23.03 11.55 -13.02
C ASP A 35 21.86 12.43 -12.59
N THR A 36 20.69 11.83 -12.35
CA THR A 36 19.46 12.54 -11.98
C THR A 36 18.78 11.86 -10.81
N GLU A 37 18.76 12.54 -9.67
CA GLU A 37 18.00 12.11 -8.49
C GLU A 37 16.62 12.79 -8.47
N THR A 38 15.57 12.01 -8.19
CA THR A 38 14.19 12.47 -8.16
C THR A 38 13.59 12.24 -6.78
N THR A 39 13.31 13.31 -6.05
CA THR A 39 12.64 13.24 -4.74
C THR A 39 11.21 13.77 -4.82
N LEU A 40 10.25 13.00 -4.28
CA LEU A 40 8.86 13.44 -4.15
C LEU A 40 8.68 14.22 -2.85
N VAL A 41 8.16 15.44 -2.95
CA VAL A 41 7.80 16.27 -1.80
C VAL A 41 6.29 16.22 -1.62
N SER A 42 5.84 15.62 -0.51
CA SER A 42 4.44 15.54 -0.12
C SER A 42 4.18 16.34 1.16
N MET A 43 2.96 16.86 1.31
CA MET A 43 2.54 17.50 2.55
C MET A 43 2.31 16.45 3.65
N PRO A 44 2.48 16.83 4.93
CA PRO A 44 2.08 15.97 6.03
C PRO A 44 0.58 15.64 5.92
N THR A 45 0.25 14.37 6.08
CA THR A 45 -1.14 13.92 6.18
C THR A 45 -1.66 14.14 7.60
N GLN A 46 -2.95 14.45 7.73
CA GLN A 46 -3.64 14.52 9.01
C GLN A 46 -4.43 13.23 9.23
N PHE A 47 -4.56 12.83 10.48
CA PHE A 47 -5.38 11.69 10.87
C PHE A 47 -6.84 12.14 11.06
N PHE A 48 -7.77 11.46 10.39
CA PHE A 48 -9.21 11.75 10.47
C PHE A 48 -9.94 10.51 10.95
N THR A 49 -10.47 10.54 12.17
CA THR A 49 -11.24 9.40 12.68
C THR A 49 -12.49 9.18 11.86
N VAL A 50 -12.79 7.92 11.55
CA VAL A 50 -14.11 7.49 11.08
C VAL A 50 -14.78 6.64 12.15
N ALA A 51 -16.11 6.53 12.10
CA ALA A 51 -16.81 5.55 12.93
C ALA A 51 -16.27 4.15 12.57
N PRO A 52 -15.83 3.32 13.55
CA PRO A 52 -15.27 2.00 13.25
C PRO A 52 -16.22 1.19 12.37
N CYS A 53 -15.72 0.75 11.21
CA CYS A 53 -16.56 0.15 10.18
C CYS A 53 -15.84 -0.99 9.47
N ARG A 54 -16.56 -2.09 9.26
CA ARG A 54 -16.10 -3.25 8.49
C ARG A 54 -16.31 -3.00 7.00
N VAL A 55 -15.22 -2.74 6.28
CA VAL A 55 -15.25 -2.45 4.85
C VAL A 55 -15.03 -3.70 3.99
N VAL A 56 -14.24 -4.66 4.47
CA VAL A 56 -13.98 -5.93 3.77
C VAL A 56 -14.29 -7.10 4.70
N ASP A 57 -14.99 -8.11 4.18
CA ASP A 57 -15.15 -9.42 4.80
C ASP A 57 -15.29 -10.47 3.71
N THR A 58 -14.19 -11.15 3.43
CA THR A 58 -14.14 -12.12 2.34
C THR A 58 -14.88 -13.42 2.63
N ARG A 59 -15.44 -13.59 3.83
CA ARG A 59 -16.37 -14.68 4.15
C ARG A 59 -17.77 -14.43 3.55
N GLY A 60 -18.06 -13.18 3.21
CA GLY A 60 -19.37 -12.72 2.74
C GLY A 60 -20.30 -12.28 3.87
N GLY A 61 -21.49 -11.79 3.49
CA GLY A 61 -22.50 -11.24 4.38
C GLY A 61 -23.28 -10.10 3.70
N ALA A 62 -24.53 -9.87 4.09
CA ALA A 62 -25.41 -8.89 3.44
C ALA A 62 -25.01 -7.42 3.69
N GLU A 63 -24.21 -7.15 4.73
CA GLU A 63 -23.95 -5.79 5.22
C GLU A 63 -22.52 -5.30 4.98
N VAL A 64 -21.70 -6.06 4.25
CA VAL A 64 -20.29 -5.70 4.03
C VAL A 64 -20.07 -5.13 2.64
N PRO A 65 -19.49 -3.92 2.50
CA PRO A 65 -19.31 -3.27 1.21
C PRO A 65 -18.53 -4.12 0.21
N VAL A 66 -17.47 -4.79 0.66
CA VAL A 66 -16.65 -5.65 -0.19
C VAL A 66 -16.53 -7.06 0.39
N GLY A 67 -17.24 -7.99 -0.26
CA GLY A 67 -17.35 -9.37 0.18
C GLY A 67 -16.30 -10.33 -0.40
N GLY A 68 -16.66 -11.62 -0.41
CA GLY A 68 -15.89 -12.70 -1.03
C GLY A 68 -15.56 -12.47 -2.52
N PRO A 69 -14.76 -13.37 -3.12
CA PRO A 69 -14.29 -14.65 -2.57
C PRO A 69 -13.14 -14.52 -1.57
N ALA A 70 -12.75 -15.63 -0.93
CA ALA A 70 -11.50 -15.72 -0.17
C ALA A 70 -10.28 -15.31 -1.01
N LEU A 71 -9.17 -14.95 -0.35
CA LEU A 71 -7.91 -14.73 -1.04
C LEU A 71 -7.35 -16.09 -1.50
N ALA A 72 -7.00 -16.18 -2.77
CA ALA A 72 -6.21 -17.28 -3.29
C ALA A 72 -4.75 -17.12 -2.86
N ALA A 73 -4.08 -18.25 -2.57
CA ALA A 73 -2.66 -18.25 -2.29
C ALA A 73 -1.86 -17.63 -3.45
N ARG A 74 -0.86 -16.82 -3.10
CA ARG A 74 0.12 -16.22 -4.00
C ARG A 74 -0.48 -15.36 -5.12
N SER A 75 -1.66 -14.80 -4.89
CA SER A 75 -2.32 -13.84 -5.78
C SER A 75 -2.76 -12.61 -5.00
N ALA A 76 -2.58 -11.44 -5.61
CA ALA A 76 -3.05 -10.18 -5.04
C ALA A 76 -4.51 -9.95 -5.41
N ARG A 77 -5.32 -9.55 -4.43
CA ARG A 77 -6.71 -9.08 -4.65
C ARG A 77 -6.82 -7.62 -4.24
N THR A 78 -7.38 -6.81 -5.12
CA THR A 78 -7.63 -5.38 -4.87
C THR A 78 -8.99 -5.16 -4.21
N PHE A 79 -9.05 -4.22 -3.28
CA PHE A 79 -10.23 -3.78 -2.56
C PHE A 79 -10.32 -2.26 -2.64
N ALA A 80 -11.42 -1.74 -3.20
CA ALA A 80 -11.72 -0.31 -3.13
C ALA A 80 -12.26 0.02 -1.74
N LEU A 81 -11.63 0.97 -1.04
CA LEU A 81 -12.02 1.35 0.32
C LEU A 81 -12.66 2.73 0.37
N ALA A 82 -12.13 3.67 -0.41
CA ALA A 82 -12.67 5.02 -0.47
C ALA A 82 -14.15 5.03 -0.90
N GLY A 83 -14.93 5.93 -0.30
CA GLY A 83 -16.38 6.02 -0.53
C GLY A 83 -17.21 5.03 0.29
N HIS A 84 -16.60 4.05 0.94
CA HIS A 84 -17.26 3.19 1.91
C HIS A 84 -17.01 3.68 3.34
N CYS A 85 -17.93 3.37 4.27
CA CYS A 85 -17.70 3.60 5.71
C CYS A 85 -17.35 5.06 6.09
N GLY A 86 -17.74 6.05 5.28
CA GLY A 86 -17.37 7.46 5.51
C GLY A 86 -15.92 7.81 5.16
N ILE A 87 -15.15 6.89 4.56
CA ILE A 87 -13.79 7.13 4.09
C ILE A 87 -13.85 8.11 2.90
N PRO A 88 -13.24 9.31 3.01
CA PRO A 88 -13.25 10.28 1.92
C PRO A 88 -12.59 9.74 0.64
N SER A 89 -13.08 10.15 -0.53
CA SER A 89 -12.44 9.84 -1.82
C SER A 89 -11.04 10.44 -1.98
N THR A 90 -10.72 11.44 -1.15
CA THR A 90 -9.42 12.12 -1.09
C THR A 90 -8.48 11.52 -0.06
N ALA A 91 -8.85 10.44 0.63
CA ALA A 91 -8.00 9.77 1.60
C ALA A 91 -6.73 9.24 0.92
N GLN A 92 -5.56 9.51 1.52
CA GLN A 92 -4.26 9.05 1.00
C GLN A 92 -3.78 7.75 1.66
N ALA A 93 -4.31 7.44 2.83
CA ALA A 93 -4.02 6.26 3.61
C ALA A 93 -5.20 5.94 4.52
N VAL A 94 -5.23 4.73 5.05
CA VAL A 94 -6.21 4.26 6.02
C VAL A 94 -5.50 3.61 7.20
N ALA A 95 -5.96 3.91 8.41
CA ALA A 95 -5.64 3.21 9.64
C ALA A 95 -6.69 2.14 9.91
N LEU A 96 -6.27 0.88 9.83
CA LEU A 96 -7.14 -0.28 9.86
C LEU A 96 -6.64 -1.36 10.82
N ASN A 97 -7.57 -2.20 11.26
CA ASN A 97 -7.28 -3.51 11.81
C ASN A 97 -7.60 -4.55 10.75
N VAL A 98 -6.61 -5.36 10.38
CA VAL A 98 -6.80 -6.49 9.47
C VAL A 98 -6.77 -7.79 10.27
N THR A 99 -7.76 -8.65 10.03
CA THR A 99 -7.86 -9.97 10.62
C THR A 99 -7.78 -11.02 9.53
N VAL A 100 -6.79 -11.91 9.63
CA VAL A 100 -6.72 -13.15 8.87
C VAL A 100 -7.49 -14.23 9.63
N THR A 101 -8.35 -14.99 8.94
CA THR A 101 -9.11 -16.07 9.53
C THR A 101 -9.26 -17.26 8.59
N GLN A 102 -9.42 -18.45 9.18
CA GLN A 102 -9.53 -19.73 8.46
C GLN A 102 -8.43 -19.95 7.38
N PRO A 103 -7.14 -19.64 7.66
CA PRO A 103 -6.09 -19.89 6.67
C PRO A 103 -5.90 -21.39 6.44
N GLY A 104 -5.90 -21.82 5.17
CA GLY A 104 -5.68 -23.22 4.80
C GLY A 104 -4.24 -23.71 4.93
N ALA A 105 -3.27 -22.81 5.10
CA ALA A 105 -1.85 -23.10 5.29
C ALA A 105 -1.18 -22.01 6.14
N PRO A 106 -0.02 -22.29 6.78
CA PRO A 106 0.79 -21.22 7.35
C PRO A 106 1.28 -20.25 6.26
N GLY A 107 1.47 -18.99 6.62
CA GLY A 107 1.84 -17.96 5.67
C GLY A 107 1.87 -16.56 6.26
N ASN A 108 1.86 -15.58 5.38
CA ASN A 108 1.75 -14.17 5.74
C ASN A 108 0.82 -13.39 4.80
N LEU A 109 0.20 -12.35 5.36
CA LEU A 109 -0.60 -11.38 4.63
C LEU A 109 0.23 -10.11 4.44
N ARG A 110 0.22 -9.57 3.23
CA ARG A 110 0.81 -8.27 2.90
C ARG A 110 -0.30 -7.36 2.38
N LEU A 111 -0.45 -6.19 3.02
CA LEU A 111 -1.31 -5.11 2.55
C LEU A 111 -0.47 -3.97 1.99
N PHE A 112 -0.85 -3.46 0.83
CA PHE A 112 -0.12 -2.40 0.13
C PHE A 112 -1.06 -1.59 -0.78
N PRO A 113 -0.67 -0.40 -1.24
CA PRO A 113 -1.46 0.34 -2.22
C PRO A 113 -1.69 -0.48 -3.48
N ALA A 114 -2.91 -0.45 -4.01
CA ALA A 114 -3.23 -1.21 -5.21
C ALA A 114 -2.38 -0.76 -6.42
N GLY A 115 -2.08 -1.70 -7.32
CA GLY A 115 -1.27 -1.44 -8.51
C GLY A 115 0.24 -1.31 -8.28
N LEU A 116 0.72 -1.37 -7.03
CA LEU A 116 2.16 -1.40 -6.74
C LEU A 116 2.72 -2.82 -6.73
N ASN A 117 4.05 -2.91 -6.83
CA ASN A 117 4.79 -4.16 -6.69
C ASN A 117 4.62 -4.75 -5.28
N LEU A 118 4.59 -6.09 -5.22
CA LEU A 118 4.46 -6.83 -3.97
C LEU A 118 5.61 -6.46 -3.00
N PRO A 119 5.31 -5.92 -1.80
CA PRO A 119 6.35 -5.58 -0.83
C PRO A 119 6.98 -6.83 -0.22
N LEU A 120 8.20 -6.69 0.31
CA LEU A 120 8.91 -7.78 1.02
C LEU A 120 8.45 -7.97 2.47
N VAL A 121 7.76 -6.98 3.04
CA VAL A 121 7.32 -6.98 4.45
C VAL A 121 5.91 -7.54 4.61
N SER A 122 5.66 -8.22 5.72
CA SER A 122 4.34 -8.74 6.07
C SER A 122 3.60 -7.84 7.06
N SER A 123 2.28 -7.80 6.92
CA SER A 123 1.36 -7.12 7.84
C SER A 123 0.90 -8.06 8.97
N VAL A 124 0.66 -9.34 8.64
CA VAL A 124 0.26 -10.39 9.59
C VAL A 124 0.94 -11.69 9.20
N ASN A 125 1.56 -12.38 10.16
CA ASN A 125 2.04 -13.75 9.96
C ASN A 125 1.07 -14.71 10.66
N TYR A 126 0.79 -15.88 10.09
CA TYR A 126 -0.21 -16.81 10.63
C TYR A 126 0.14 -18.28 10.37
N ALA A 127 -0.42 -19.17 11.18
CA ALA A 127 -0.39 -20.62 10.97
C ALA A 127 -1.74 -21.12 10.44
N ALA A 128 -1.77 -22.33 9.88
CA ALA A 128 -3.01 -22.95 9.41
C ALA A 128 -4.07 -23.02 10.54
N GLY A 129 -5.32 -22.68 10.20
CA GLY A 129 -6.44 -22.65 11.15
C GLY A 129 -6.39 -21.55 12.22
N GLN A 130 -5.33 -20.73 12.29
CA GLN A 130 -5.20 -19.69 13.31
C GLN A 130 -5.72 -18.34 12.82
N THR A 131 -6.71 -17.80 13.53
CA THR A 131 -7.15 -16.42 13.35
C THR A 131 -6.18 -15.46 14.03
N ARG A 132 -5.66 -14.48 13.29
CA ARG A 132 -4.73 -13.47 13.80
C ARG A 132 -5.07 -12.10 13.24
N ALA A 133 -4.88 -11.06 14.05
CA ALA A 133 -5.11 -9.68 13.66
C ALA A 133 -3.88 -8.80 13.90
N SER A 134 -3.79 -7.70 13.17
CA SER A 134 -2.81 -6.63 13.37
C SER A 134 -3.38 -5.28 12.94
N ASN A 135 -2.93 -4.22 13.61
CA ASN A 135 -3.22 -2.84 13.21
C ASN A 135 -2.17 -2.37 12.21
N VAL A 136 -2.62 -1.73 11.14
CA VAL A 136 -1.78 -1.33 10.01
C VAL A 136 -2.25 0.02 9.49
N VAL A 137 -1.31 0.89 9.12
CA VAL A 137 -1.59 2.07 8.30
C VAL A 137 -1.11 1.75 6.89
N VAL A 138 -2.03 1.81 5.92
CA VAL A 138 -1.74 1.45 4.52
C VAL A 138 -2.09 2.62 3.64
N ALA A 139 -1.16 3.04 2.79
CA ALA A 139 -1.43 4.04 1.76
C ALA A 139 -2.44 3.50 0.74
N LEU A 140 -3.26 4.39 0.20
CA LEU A 140 -4.22 4.08 -0.86
C LEU A 140 -3.62 4.40 -2.22
N ASP A 141 -4.06 3.69 -3.26
CA ASP A 141 -3.79 4.12 -4.63
C ASP A 141 -4.61 5.37 -5.00
N ALA A 142 -4.41 5.89 -6.21
CA ALA A 142 -5.14 7.06 -6.69
C ALA A 142 -6.67 6.88 -6.78
N SER A 143 -7.15 5.63 -6.78
CA SER A 143 -8.57 5.28 -6.79
C SER A 143 -9.12 4.97 -5.40
N GLY A 144 -8.30 5.09 -4.35
CA GLY A 144 -8.71 4.82 -2.97
C GLY A 144 -8.74 3.34 -2.60
N GLY A 145 -7.94 2.51 -3.26
CA GLY A 145 -7.87 1.06 -3.08
C GLY A 145 -6.56 0.55 -2.47
N ILE A 146 -6.66 -0.62 -1.84
CA ILE A 146 -5.52 -1.43 -1.38
C ILE A 146 -5.50 -2.77 -2.10
N ALA A 147 -4.35 -3.42 -2.13
CA ALA A 147 -4.19 -4.81 -2.51
C ALA A 147 -3.78 -5.65 -1.29
N ALA A 148 -4.32 -6.87 -1.23
CA ALA A 148 -3.96 -7.86 -0.23
C ALA A 148 -3.38 -9.10 -0.92
N TYR A 149 -2.24 -9.58 -0.45
CA TYR A 149 -1.57 -10.76 -0.96
C TYR A 149 -1.34 -11.77 0.17
N ALA A 150 -1.81 -13.00 -0.04
CA ALA A 150 -1.62 -14.11 0.90
C ALA A 150 -0.48 -15.01 0.43
N ASP A 151 0.68 -14.89 1.07
CA ASP A 151 1.84 -15.73 0.82
C ASP A 151 1.75 -17.03 1.64
N GLN A 152 1.06 -18.01 1.06
CA GLN A 152 0.86 -19.33 1.64
C GLN A 152 0.92 -20.41 0.54
N ALA A 153 0.83 -21.68 0.92
CA ALA A 153 0.93 -22.79 -0.05
C ALA A 153 -0.10 -22.68 -1.17
N SER A 154 0.32 -22.85 -2.43
CA SER A 154 -0.55 -22.82 -3.61
C SER A 154 -1.72 -23.81 -3.46
N GLY A 155 -2.89 -23.45 -3.99
CA GLY A 155 -4.10 -24.28 -3.86
C GLY A 155 -4.85 -24.14 -2.54
N THR A 156 -4.35 -23.33 -1.60
CA THR A 156 -5.05 -22.98 -0.36
C THR A 156 -5.66 -21.58 -0.43
N THR A 157 -6.59 -21.28 0.47
CA THR A 157 -7.23 -19.97 0.59
C THR A 157 -7.16 -19.44 2.01
N VAL A 158 -7.45 -18.16 2.16
CA VAL A 158 -7.56 -17.50 3.46
C VAL A 158 -8.59 -16.39 3.39
N HIS A 159 -9.33 -16.20 4.48
CA HIS A 159 -10.23 -15.07 4.61
C HIS A 159 -9.54 -13.90 5.31
N ILE A 160 -9.81 -12.70 4.81
CA ILE A 160 -9.50 -11.46 5.51
C ILE A 160 -10.78 -10.71 5.87
N ILE A 161 -10.68 -9.98 6.97
CA ILE A 161 -11.64 -8.99 7.46
C ILE A 161 -10.86 -7.70 7.67
N VAL A 162 -11.39 -6.58 7.20
CA VAL A 162 -10.77 -5.25 7.36
C VAL A 162 -11.76 -4.32 8.01
N ASP A 163 -11.40 -3.83 9.19
CA ASP A 163 -12.13 -2.82 9.94
C ASP A 163 -11.31 -1.52 9.93
N VAL A 164 -11.90 -0.40 9.51
CA VAL A 164 -11.23 0.91 9.38
C VAL A 164 -11.62 1.83 10.53
N SER A 165 -10.67 2.63 11.00
CA SER A 165 -10.82 3.56 12.13
C SER A 165 -10.42 5.00 11.84
N GLY A 166 -9.69 5.26 10.75
CA GLY A 166 -9.36 6.60 10.25
C GLY A 166 -8.45 6.60 9.05
#